data_AF-A0A6L8I5T6-F1
#
_entry.id   AF-A0A6L8I5T6-F1
#
_cell.length_a   1.000
_cell.length_b   1.000
_cell.length_c   1.000
_cell.angle_alpha   90.00
_cell.angle_beta   90.00
_cell.angle_gamma   90.00
#
_symmetry.space_group_name_H-M   'P 1'
#
loop_
_entity.id
_entity.type
_entity.pdbx_description
1 polymer ?
#
loop_
_entity_poly.entity_id
_entity_poly.type
_entity_poly.pdbx_seq_one_letter_code
_entity_poly.pdbx_strand_id
1 'polypeptide(L)' 'MSGGKAIPRQRVAAGISINADLSTGPYFVDGCDTLVKLWARRCTELESRTAHREKEYGIWQSHSWA' A
#
# COMPACT_ATOMS: atom_id res chain seq x y z
N MET A 1 -12.97 -21.27 -1.17
CA MET A 1 -12.03 -20.57 -2.08
C MET A 1 -12.79 -19.42 -2.70
N SER A 2 -12.59 -18.18 -2.22
CA SER A 2 -13.33 -17.03 -2.76
C SER A 2 -12.75 -16.69 -4.14
N GLY A 3 -13.59 -16.71 -5.18
CA GLY A 3 -13.18 -16.42 -6.55
C GLY A 3 -12.58 -15.02 -6.64
N GLY A 4 -11.31 -14.93 -7.05
CA GLY A 4 -10.63 -13.66 -7.25
C GLY A 4 -11.36 -12.84 -8.30
N LYS A 5 -11.88 -11.68 -7.91
CA LYS A 5 -12.57 -10.76 -8.83
C LYS A 5 -11.52 -10.18 -9.78
N ALA A 6 -11.78 -10.24 -11.09
CA ALA A 6 -10.83 -9.74 -12.09
C ALA A 6 -10.55 -8.25 -11.88
N ILE A 7 -9.28 -7.86 -11.93
CA ILE A 7 -8.85 -6.47 -11.79
C ILE A 7 -9.21 -5.74 -13.11
N PRO A 8 -10.00 -4.65 -13.08
CA PRO A 8 -10.35 -3.88 -14.27
C PRO A 8 -9.12 -3.14 -14.82
N ARG A 9 -9.22 -2.58 -16.04
CA ARG A 9 -8.14 -1.80 -16.66
C ARG A 9 -7.58 -0.77 -15.69
N GLN A 10 -6.24 -0.71 -15.57
CA GLN A 10 -5.54 0.21 -14.69
C GLN A 10 -4.88 1.35 -15.48
N ARG A 11 -4.57 2.45 -14.79
CA ARG A 11 -3.71 3.56 -15.25
C ARG A 11 -2.77 3.98 -14.12
N VAL A 12 -1.63 4.57 -14.47
CA VAL A 12 -0.71 5.14 -13.47
C VAL A 12 -1.13 6.59 -13.18
N ALA A 13 -1.27 6.91 -11.90
CA ALA A 13 -1.47 8.27 -11.41
C ALA A 13 -0.55 8.49 -10.21
N ALA A 14 0.24 9.57 -10.22
CA ALA A 14 1.19 9.88 -9.12
C ALA A 14 2.10 8.70 -8.69
N GLY A 15 2.48 7.83 -9.64
CA GLY A 15 3.35 6.67 -9.36
C GLY A 15 2.65 5.44 -8.78
N ILE A 16 1.32 5.46 -8.62
CA ILE A 16 0.51 4.29 -8.22
C ILE A 16 -0.38 3.82 -9.35
N SER A 17 -0.61 2.51 -9.43
CA SER A 17 -1.57 1.89 -10.37
C SER A 17 -2.96 1.92 -9.76
N ILE A 18 -3.92 2.52 -10.46
CA ILE A 18 -5.32 2.61 -10.01
C ILE A 18 -6.26 2.25 -11.17
N ASN A 19 -7.53 1.93 -10.87
CA ASN A 19 -8.53 1.74 -11.90
C ASN A 19 -8.56 2.92 -12.89
N ALA A 20 -8.64 2.62 -14.17
CA ALA A 20 -8.76 3.62 -15.23
C ALA A 20 -10.13 4.33 -15.17
N ASP A 21 -11.17 3.59 -14.81
CA ASP A 21 -12.52 4.08 -14.53
C ASP A 21 -12.79 3.99 -13.02
N LEU A 22 -13.11 5.13 -12.41
CA LEU A 22 -13.41 5.28 -10.99
C LEU A 22 -14.90 5.52 -10.71
N SER A 23 -15.76 5.43 -11.73
CA SER A 23 -17.21 5.63 -11.57
C SER A 23 -17.92 4.42 -10.94
N THR A 24 -17.34 3.22 -11.05
CA THR A 24 -17.88 1.98 -10.49
C THR A 24 -16.80 1.13 -9.84
N GLY A 25 -17.09 0.57 -8.67
CA GLY A 25 -16.24 -0.39 -7.99
C GLY A 25 -16.36 -1.82 -8.58
N PRO A 26 -15.53 -2.77 -8.11
CA PRO A 26 -14.54 -2.65 -7.04
C PRO A 26 -13.31 -1.82 -7.43
N TYR A 27 -12.73 -1.12 -6.47
CA TYR A 27 -11.53 -0.30 -6.66
C TYR A 27 -10.28 -1.08 -6.28
N PHE A 28 -9.21 -0.87 -7.05
CA PHE A 28 -7.90 -1.43 -6.78
C PHE A 28 -6.85 -0.32 -6.79
N VAL A 29 -5.89 -0.44 -5.88
CA VAL A 29 -4.67 0.38 -5.83
C VAL A 29 -3.49 -0.57 -5.74
N ASP A 30 -2.59 -0.52 -6.72
CA ASP A 30 -1.48 -1.45 -6.88
C ASP A 30 -1.92 -2.92 -6.76
N GLY A 31 -3.09 -3.24 -7.32
CA GLY A 31 -3.68 -4.59 -7.27
C GLY A 31 -4.30 -5.00 -5.94
N CYS A 32 -4.29 -4.13 -4.92
CA CYS A 32 -4.97 -4.36 -3.64
C CYS A 32 -6.38 -3.76 -3.65
N ASP A 33 -7.37 -4.54 -3.22
CA ASP A 33 -8.79 -4.15 -3.11
C ASP A 33 -9.16 -3.59 -1.72
N THR A 34 -8.21 -3.61 -0.77
CA THR A 34 -8.35 -2.98 0.54
C THR A 34 -7.09 -2.21 0.91
N LEU A 35 -7.26 -1.16 1.71
CA LEU A 35 -6.13 -0.40 2.26
C LEU A 35 -5.24 -1.26 3.15
N VAL A 36 -5.80 -2.27 3.84
CA VAL A 36 -5.03 -3.19 4.70
C VAL A 36 -4.09 -4.05 3.86
N LYS A 37 -4.55 -4.59 2.73
CA LYS A 37 -3.68 -5.35 1.81
C LYS A 37 -2.63 -4.45 1.18
N LEU A 38 -3.00 -3.22 0.81
CA LEU A 38 -2.05 -2.23 0.29
C LEU A 38 -0.97 -1.92 1.34
N TRP A 39 -1.36 -1.66 2.59
CA TRP A 39 -0.45 -1.38 3.69
C TRP A 39 0.51 -2.53 3.95
N ALA A 40 0.00 -3.76 4.09
CA ALA A 40 0.82 -4.95 4.30
C ALA A 40 1.85 -5.12 3.16
N ARG A 41 1.41 -4.93 1.91
CA ARG A 41 2.30 -4.94 0.75
C ARG A 41 3.39 -3.86 0.86
N ARG A 42 3.06 -2.63 1.24
CA ARG A 42 4.04 -1.55 1.40
C ARG A 42 5.03 -1.83 2.54
N CYS A 43 4.59 -2.41 3.65
CA CYS A 43 5.49 -2.86 4.71
C CYS A 43 6.53 -3.85 4.17
N THR A 44 6.09 -4.85 3.40
CA THR A 44 6.97 -5.84 2.76
C THR A 44 7.84 -5.29 1.61
N GLU A 45 7.42 -4.21 0.93
CA GLU A 45 8.26 -3.58 -0.10
C GLU A 45 9.35 -2.68 0.52
N LEU A 46 9.05 -2.04 1.66
CA LEU A 46 9.92 -1.06 2.29
C LEU A 46 10.83 -1.67 3.36
N GLU A 47 10.41 -2.75 4.03
CA GLU A 47 11.20 -3.57 4.95
C GLU A 47 12.06 -2.73 5.91
N SER A 48 13.38 -2.84 5.80
CA SER A 48 14.37 -2.19 6.67
C SER A 48 14.50 -0.68 6.46
N ARG A 49 13.74 -0.07 5.55
CA ARG A 49 13.72 1.40 5.38
C ARG A 49 13.12 2.05 6.63
N THR A 50 13.62 3.21 7.03
CA THR A 50 13.03 3.96 8.13
C THR A 50 11.60 4.38 7.78
N ALA A 51 10.63 3.96 8.59
CA ALA A 51 9.24 4.36 8.53
C ALA A 51 9.02 5.68 9.26
N HIS A 52 9.52 5.78 10.49
CA HIS A 52 9.48 7.00 11.27
C HIS A 52 10.59 7.02 12.32
N ARG A 53 10.71 8.16 13.00
CA ARG A 53 11.60 8.35 14.15
C ARG A 53 10.81 8.84 15.33
N GLU A 54 11.09 8.28 16.50
CA GLU A 54 10.52 8.73 17.76
C GLU A 54 11.64 8.96 18.79
N LYS A 55 11.35 9.80 19.80
CA LYS A 55 12.30 10.03 20.88
C LYS A 55 12.04 9.05 22.01
N GLU A 56 13.07 8.32 22.38
CA GLU A 56 13.10 7.51 23.59
C GLU A 56 14.22 8.05 24.50
N TYR A 57 13.87 8.47 25.73
CA TYR A 57 14.80 9.12 26.67
C TYR A 57 15.59 10.31 26.09
N GLY A 58 14.99 11.04 25.13
CA GLY A 58 15.61 12.19 24.46
C GLY A 58 16.48 11.84 23.25
N ILE A 59 16.71 10.56 22.97
CA ILE A 59 17.47 10.08 21.80
C ILE A 59 16.48 9.73 20.68
N TRP A 60 16.77 10.18 19.45
CA TRP A 60 15.97 9.81 18.28
C TRP A 60 16.28 8.38 17.83
N GLN A 61 15.31 7.49 17.98
CA GLN A 61 15.34 6.12 17.46
C GLN A 61 14.68 6.07 16.07
N SER A 62 15.08 5.10 15.25
CA SER A 62 14.49 4.87 13.92
C SER A 62 13.79 3.52 13.90
N HIS A 63 12.53 3.50 13.44
CA HIS A 63 11.74 2.29 13.29
C HIS A 63 11.59 1.94 11.81
N SER A 64 11.70 0.66 11.48
CA SER A 64 11.51 0.13 10.12
C SER A 64 10.04 -0.05 9.77
N TRP A 65 9.78 -0.47 8.53
CA TRP A 65 8.46 -0.92 8.08
C TRP A 65 8.18 -2.41 8.38
N ALA A 66 9.24 -3.16 8.69
CA ALA A 66 9.21 -4.51 9.27
C ALA A 66 9.07 -4.47 10.79
#